data_AF-A0A9X3SPU6-F1
#
_entry.id   AF-A0A9X3SPU6-F1
#
_cell.length_a   1.000
_cell.length_b   1.000
_cell.length_c   1.000
_cell.angle_alpha   90.00
_cell.angle_beta   90.00
_cell.angle_gamma   90.00
#
_symmetry.space_group_name_H-M   'P 1'
#
loop_
_entity.id
_entity.type
_entity.pdbx_description
1 polymer ?
#
loop_
_entity_poly.entity_id
_entity_poly.type
_entity_poly.pdbx_seq_one_letter_code
_entity_poly.pdbx_strand_id
1 'polypeptide(L)'
;MRAQTLPFPGIRDHQAERDAGYATALILVMFAALIAVLGLVVDAGGAAAADARAQTAAAEAARAGASEIDLDFLRTNNVIRLDPSAAQAAASAWLSATGHTGTASATVAEVTVTVEASHPTQILTAVGIGAIPVTATATAGPDQGTDLAAPPAAPSTEGNGP
;
A
#
# COMPACT_ATOMS: atom_id res chain seq x y z
N MET A 1 -23.55 -90.65 7.68
CA MET A 1 -23.12 -89.73 6.60
C MET A 1 -23.09 -88.32 7.16
N ARG A 2 -21.91 -87.80 7.53
CA ARG A 2 -21.75 -86.40 7.98
C ARG A 2 -21.06 -85.63 6.85
N ALA A 3 -21.77 -84.70 6.23
CA ALA A 3 -21.18 -83.72 5.33
C ALA A 3 -20.44 -82.69 6.19
N GLN A 4 -19.11 -82.59 5.99
CA GLN A 4 -18.28 -81.58 6.62
C GLN A 4 -18.27 -80.34 5.73
N THR A 5 -18.87 -79.26 6.22
CA THR A 5 -18.79 -77.92 5.63
C THR A 5 -17.45 -77.29 5.99
N LEU A 6 -16.58 -77.09 5.00
CA LEU A 6 -15.32 -76.39 5.20
C LEU A 6 -15.58 -74.87 5.27
N PRO A 7 -14.99 -74.14 6.25
CA PRO A 7 -15.09 -72.69 6.31
C PRO A 7 -14.23 -72.07 5.21
N PHE A 8 -14.84 -71.23 4.35
CA PHE A 8 -14.09 -70.42 3.40
C PHE A 8 -13.22 -69.41 4.18
N PRO A 9 -11.90 -69.36 3.93
CA PRO A 9 -11.07 -68.31 4.50
C PRO A 9 -11.54 -66.98 3.92
N GLY A 10 -12.16 -66.14 4.77
CA GLY A 10 -12.49 -64.78 4.43
C GLY A 10 -11.20 -64.02 4.10
N ILE A 11 -11.04 -63.62 2.84
CA ILE A 11 -10.02 -62.67 2.44
C ILE A 11 -10.39 -61.37 3.16
N ARG A 12 -9.66 -61.05 4.22
CA ARG A 12 -9.89 -59.85 5.03
C ARG A 12 -9.57 -58.59 4.21
N ASP A 13 -10.45 -57.60 4.30
CA ASP A 13 -10.46 -56.30 3.62
C ASP A 13 -9.30 -55.35 4.00
N HIS A 14 -8.06 -55.83 4.01
CA HIS A 14 -6.89 -54.99 4.31
C HIS A 14 -6.60 -53.95 3.21
N GLN A 15 -7.16 -54.10 2.01
CA GLN A 15 -7.05 -53.12 0.93
C GLN A 15 -7.97 -51.91 1.16
N ALA A 16 -9.22 -52.12 1.59
CA ALA A 16 -10.16 -51.04 1.84
C ALA A 16 -9.73 -50.11 2.97
N GLU A 17 -9.14 -50.64 4.05
CA GLU A 17 -8.58 -49.83 5.15
C GLU A 17 -7.37 -48.99 4.73
N ARG A 18 -6.50 -49.53 3.86
CA ARG A 18 -5.34 -48.81 3.33
C ARG A 18 -5.75 -47.70 2.36
N ASP A 19 -6.72 -47.96 1.49
CA ASP A 19 -7.24 -46.97 0.54
C ASP A 19 -8.01 -45.85 1.26
N ALA A 20 -8.80 -46.20 2.29
CA ALA A 20 -9.47 -45.22 3.15
C ALA A 20 -8.45 -44.37 3.93
N GLY A 21 -7.37 -44.97 4.43
CA GLY A 21 -6.27 -44.26 5.08
C GLY A 21 -5.55 -43.29 4.14
N TYR A 22 -5.26 -43.73 2.91
CA TYR A 22 -4.64 -42.88 1.88
C TYR A 22 -5.55 -41.72 1.46
N ALA A 23 -6.83 -42.00 1.20
CA ALA A 23 -7.81 -40.98 0.85
C ALA A 23 -7.98 -39.94 1.96
N THR A 24 -8.05 -40.38 3.22
CA THR A 24 -8.16 -39.48 4.38
C THR A 24 -6.89 -38.62 4.54
N ALA A 25 -5.70 -39.21 4.39
CA ALA A 25 -4.44 -38.47 4.44
C ALA A 25 -4.34 -37.42 3.32
N LEU A 26 -4.73 -37.78 2.10
CA LEU A 26 -4.77 -36.85 0.96
C LEU A 26 -5.72 -35.68 1.22
N ILE A 27 -6.93 -35.95 1.73
CA ILE A 27 -7.92 -34.92 2.07
C ILE A 27 -7.37 -33.97 3.14
N LEU A 28 -6.72 -34.48 4.17
CA LEU A 28 -6.13 -33.65 5.23
C LEU A 28 -5.01 -32.74 4.68
N VAL A 29 -4.14 -33.27 3.82
CA VAL A 29 -3.08 -32.47 3.18
C VAL A 29 -3.67 -31.40 2.27
N MET A 30 -4.68 -31.74 1.46
CA MET A 30 -5.38 -30.78 0.61
C MET A 30 -6.06 -29.68 1.44
N PHE A 31 -6.74 -30.05 2.52
CA PHE A 31 -7.39 -29.09 3.42
C PHE A 31 -6.37 -28.16 4.09
N ALA A 32 -5.24 -28.69 4.56
CA ALA A 32 -4.15 -27.89 5.09
C ALA A 32 -3.58 -26.93 4.03
N ALA A 33 -3.41 -27.39 2.79
CA ALA A 33 -2.96 -26.54 1.69
C ALA A 33 -3.95 -25.40 1.39
N LEU A 34 -5.27 -25.67 1.42
CA LEU A 34 -6.29 -24.64 1.24
C LEU A 34 -6.28 -23.58 2.35
N ILE A 35 -6.12 -24.00 3.61
CA ILE A 35 -5.96 -23.07 4.74
C ILE A 35 -4.70 -22.23 4.56
N ALA A 36 -3.59 -22.83 4.14
CA ALA A 36 -2.35 -22.11 3.90
C ALA A 36 -2.52 -21.04 2.80
N VAL A 37 -3.20 -21.36 1.70
CA VAL A 37 -3.48 -20.39 0.62
C VAL A 37 -4.41 -19.27 1.10
N LEU A 38 -5.47 -19.59 1.84
CA LEU A 38 -6.35 -18.58 2.44
C LEU A 38 -5.57 -17.62 3.34
N GLY A 39 -4.69 -18.17 4.16
CA GLY A 39 -3.82 -17.38 5.03
C GLY A 39 -2.88 -16.45 4.28
N LEU A 40 -2.28 -16.95 3.19
CA LEU A 40 -1.43 -16.14 2.32
C LEU A 40 -2.18 -14.97 1.68
N VAL A 41 -3.43 -15.19 1.25
CA VAL A 41 -4.27 -14.13 0.68
C VAL A 41 -4.57 -13.05 1.72
N VAL A 42 -4.86 -13.44 2.96
CA VAL A 42 -5.12 -12.49 4.06
C VAL A 42 -3.88 -11.65 4.35
N ASP A 43 -2.71 -12.27 4.46
CA ASP A 43 -1.45 -11.56 4.71
C ASP A 43 -1.07 -10.63 3.54
N ALA A 44 -1.24 -11.09 2.29
CA ALA A 44 -0.97 -10.28 1.11
C ALA A 44 -1.91 -9.06 1.01
N GLY A 45 -3.20 -9.26 1.31
CA GLY A 45 -4.18 -8.17 1.33
C GLY A 45 -3.89 -7.15 2.45
N GLY A 46 -3.47 -7.63 3.63
CA GLY A 46 -3.08 -6.77 4.74
C GLY A 46 -1.87 -5.89 4.42
N ALA A 47 -0.83 -6.47 3.81
CA ALA A 47 0.36 -5.76 3.38
C ALA A 47 0.05 -4.68 2.33
N ALA A 48 -0.74 -5.00 1.30
CA ALA A 48 -1.16 -4.03 0.29
C ALA A 48 -2.00 -2.88 0.89
N ALA A 49 -2.88 -3.19 1.84
CA ALA A 49 -3.66 -2.17 2.53
C ALA A 49 -2.78 -1.29 3.45
N ALA A 50 -1.75 -1.84 4.08
CA ALA A 50 -0.80 -1.07 4.87
C ALA A 50 0.02 -0.11 4.00
N ASP A 51 0.46 -0.58 2.83
CA ASP A 51 1.16 0.24 1.84
C ASP A 51 0.30 1.42 1.36
N ALA A 52 -0.95 1.16 0.97
CA ALA A 52 -1.88 2.21 0.53
C ALA A 52 -2.15 3.27 1.62
N ARG A 53 -2.23 2.85 2.89
CA ARG A 53 -2.37 3.78 4.03
C ARG A 53 -1.11 4.63 4.22
N ALA A 54 0.07 4.04 4.12
CA ALA A 54 1.33 4.77 4.24
C ALA A 54 1.48 5.81 3.11
N GLN A 55 1.11 5.47 1.88
CA GLN A 55 1.09 6.41 0.75
C GLN A 55 0.12 7.57 0.99
N THR A 56 -1.09 7.26 1.48
CA THR A 56 -2.08 8.29 1.81
C THR A 56 -1.56 9.24 2.89
N ALA A 57 -0.95 8.70 3.95
CA ALA A 57 -0.38 9.49 5.03
C ALA A 57 0.77 10.39 4.54
N ALA A 58 1.68 9.85 3.72
CA ALA A 58 2.75 10.64 3.11
C ALA A 58 2.18 11.78 2.26
N ALA A 59 1.16 11.51 1.45
CA ALA A 59 0.53 12.50 0.57
C ALA A 59 -0.24 13.58 1.37
N GLU A 60 -0.91 13.22 2.45
CA GLU A 60 -1.56 14.18 3.34
C GLU A 60 -0.56 15.05 4.08
N ALA A 61 0.53 14.49 4.60
CA ALA A 61 1.60 15.23 5.22
C ALA A 61 2.29 16.20 4.24
N ALA A 62 2.58 15.75 3.01
CA ALA A 62 3.16 16.60 1.97
C ALA A 62 2.22 17.75 1.60
N ARG A 63 0.92 17.48 1.45
CA ARG A 63 -0.10 18.51 1.19
C ARG A 63 -0.25 19.51 2.34
N ALA A 64 -0.16 19.05 3.58
CA ALA A 64 -0.16 19.92 4.75
C ALA A 64 1.03 20.90 4.70
N GLY A 65 2.23 20.40 4.37
CA GLY A 65 3.40 21.26 4.14
C GLY A 65 3.26 22.19 2.94
N ALA A 66 2.64 21.73 1.86
CA ALA A 66 2.46 22.50 0.63
C ALA A 66 1.51 23.70 0.75
N SER A 67 0.80 23.82 1.88
CA SER A 67 -0.07 24.95 2.19
C SER A 67 0.72 26.17 2.73
N GLU A 68 1.99 26.00 3.08
CA GLU A 68 2.83 27.05 3.65
C GLU A 68 3.51 27.88 2.54
N ILE A 69 2.84 28.94 2.13
CA ILE A 69 3.30 29.86 1.07
C ILE A 69 4.11 31.00 1.67
N ASP A 70 5.22 31.36 1.04
CA ASP A 70 5.97 32.59 1.34
C ASP A 70 5.17 33.81 0.86
N LEU A 71 4.39 34.38 1.79
CA LEU A 71 3.51 35.51 1.50
C LEU A 71 4.27 36.80 1.20
N ASP A 72 5.48 36.98 1.71
CA ASP A 72 6.27 38.19 1.51
C ASP A 72 6.89 38.20 0.10
N PHE A 73 7.38 37.05 -0.35
CA PHE A 73 7.83 36.87 -1.73
C PHE A 73 6.67 36.98 -2.72
N LEU A 74 5.51 36.42 -2.38
CA LEU A 74 4.30 36.53 -3.20
C LEU A 74 3.85 37.99 -3.36
N ARG A 75 3.79 38.77 -2.29
CA ARG A 75 3.38 40.20 -2.35
C ARG A 75 4.38 41.08 -3.10
N THR A 76 5.66 40.77 -3.01
CA THR A 76 6.74 41.61 -3.58
C THR A 76 7.02 41.28 -5.04
N ASN A 77 7.04 39.98 -5.38
CA ASN A 77 7.49 39.50 -6.69
C ASN A 77 6.34 38.92 -7.52
N ASN A 78 5.14 38.76 -6.94
CA ASN A 78 3.99 38.12 -7.58
C ASN A 78 4.28 36.68 -8.05
N VAL A 79 5.14 35.97 -7.32
CA VAL A 79 5.54 34.58 -7.60
C VAL A 79 5.18 33.71 -6.40
N ILE A 80 4.45 32.62 -6.65
CA ILE A 80 4.08 31.63 -5.63
C ILE A 80 5.28 30.72 -5.36
N ARG A 81 5.72 30.67 -4.09
CA ARG A 81 6.75 29.76 -3.58
C ARG A 81 6.39 29.34 -2.16
N LEU A 82 6.85 28.16 -1.77
CA LEU A 82 6.75 27.73 -0.37
C LEU A 82 7.80 28.43 0.48
N ASP A 83 7.48 28.61 1.76
CA ASP A 83 8.49 28.79 2.81
C ASP A 83 9.00 27.40 3.23
N PRO A 84 10.25 27.00 2.89
CA PRO A 84 10.74 25.67 3.20
C PRO A 84 10.75 25.35 4.70
N SER A 85 10.98 26.34 5.55
CA SER A 85 11.06 26.14 7.00
C SER A 85 9.68 25.90 7.60
N ALA A 86 8.69 26.72 7.21
CA ALA A 86 7.31 26.55 7.63
C ALA A 86 6.70 25.27 7.05
N ALA A 87 6.94 24.98 5.76
CA ALA A 87 6.45 23.79 5.08
C ALA A 87 6.95 22.49 5.72
N GLN A 88 8.24 22.42 6.07
CA GLN A 88 8.81 21.27 6.79
C GLN A 88 8.23 21.14 8.20
N ALA A 89 8.07 22.25 8.92
CA ALA A 89 7.45 22.27 10.25
C ALA A 89 6.00 21.79 10.21
N ALA A 90 5.20 22.24 9.23
CA ALA A 90 3.81 21.83 9.06
C ALA A 90 3.68 20.34 8.72
N ALA A 91 4.50 19.82 7.79
CA ALA A 91 4.51 18.41 7.45
C ALA A 91 4.93 17.51 8.64
N SER A 92 5.97 17.90 9.38
CA SER A 92 6.43 17.17 10.57
C SER A 92 5.42 17.24 11.74
N ALA A 93 4.73 18.37 11.91
CA ALA A 93 3.64 18.51 12.87
C ALA A 93 2.47 17.58 12.53
N TRP A 94 2.12 17.45 11.24
CA TRP A 94 1.07 16.53 10.79
C TRP A 94 1.42 15.07 11.10
N LEU A 95 2.65 14.63 10.82
CA LEU A 95 3.12 13.28 11.14
C LEU A 95 3.03 13.01 12.66
N SER A 96 3.48 13.97 13.46
CA SER A 96 3.44 13.86 14.93
C SER A 96 2.01 13.82 15.46
N ALA A 97 1.11 14.65 14.93
CA ALA A 97 -0.28 14.72 15.35
C ALA A 97 -1.08 13.45 15.00
N THR A 98 -0.72 12.78 13.90
CA THR A 98 -1.37 11.55 13.45
C THR A 98 -0.66 10.27 13.92
N GLY A 99 0.45 10.41 14.66
CA GLY A 99 1.21 9.29 15.21
C GLY A 99 2.01 8.50 14.17
N HIS A 100 2.26 9.05 12.99
CA HIS A 100 3.10 8.42 11.97
C HIS A 100 4.57 8.72 12.20
N THR A 101 5.41 7.71 12.06
CA THR A 101 6.87 7.86 12.03
C THR A 101 7.35 8.18 10.62
N GLY A 102 8.29 9.12 10.48
CA GLY A 102 8.76 9.53 9.16
C GLY A 102 9.65 10.77 9.18
N THR A 103 10.04 11.22 7.99
CA THR A 103 10.85 12.41 7.76
C THR A 103 10.18 13.31 6.73
N ALA A 104 10.37 14.63 6.87
CA ALA A 104 9.87 15.63 5.93
C ALA A 104 11.02 16.54 5.49
N SER A 105 11.07 16.85 4.20
CA SER A 105 11.97 17.82 3.61
C SER A 105 11.16 18.76 2.71
N ALA A 106 11.56 20.03 2.65
CA ALA A 106 10.87 21.02 1.83
C ALA A 106 11.86 21.88 1.05
N THR A 107 11.42 22.30 -0.12
CA THR A 107 12.07 23.29 -0.98
C THR A 107 11.06 24.40 -1.29
N VAL A 108 11.49 25.43 -2.02
CA VAL A 108 10.59 26.50 -2.46
C VAL A 108 9.53 26.06 -3.47
N ALA A 109 9.68 24.86 -4.05
CA ALA A 109 8.82 24.33 -5.11
C ALA A 109 7.98 23.13 -4.67
N GLU A 110 8.45 22.36 -3.68
CA GLU A 110 7.82 21.11 -3.27
C GLU A 110 8.20 20.69 -1.85
N VAL A 111 7.32 19.93 -1.22
CA VAL A 111 7.52 19.23 0.06
C VAL A 111 7.52 17.74 -0.22
N THR A 112 8.56 17.03 0.25
CA THR A 112 8.67 15.57 0.18
C THR A 112 8.58 14.99 1.58
N VAL A 113 7.70 14.01 1.77
CA VAL A 113 7.52 13.32 3.05
C VAL A 113 7.68 11.82 2.85
N THR A 114 8.47 11.20 3.74
CA THR A 114 8.66 9.74 3.80
C THR A 114 8.09 9.23 5.12
N VAL A 115 7.14 8.31 5.04
CA VAL A 115 6.52 7.62 6.18
C VAL A 115 7.09 6.21 6.28
N GLU A 116 7.41 5.81 7.51
CA GLU A 116 7.85 4.46 7.87
C GLU A 116 6.78 3.81 8.74
N ALA A 117 6.40 2.59 8.40
CA ALA A 117 5.41 1.79 9.11
C ALA A 117 5.82 0.30 9.13
N SER A 118 5.12 -0.51 9.92
CA SER A 118 5.31 -1.96 9.98
C SER A 118 3.98 -2.68 10.02
N HIS A 119 3.80 -3.70 9.18
CA HIS A 119 2.60 -4.51 9.14
C HIS A 119 2.86 -5.91 9.73
N PRO A 120 2.19 -6.31 10.83
CA PRO A 120 2.33 -7.65 11.39
C PRO A 120 1.68 -8.69 10.48
N THR A 121 2.37 -9.80 10.26
CA THR A 121 1.92 -10.93 9.42
C THR A 121 1.36 -12.05 10.28
N GLN A 122 0.23 -12.67 9.91
CA GLN A 122 -0.38 -13.71 10.73
C GLN A 122 0.07 -15.11 10.32
N ILE A 123 0.07 -15.41 9.04
CA ILE A 123 0.33 -16.77 8.52
C ILE A 123 1.79 -16.91 8.13
N LEU A 124 2.41 -15.85 7.61
CA LEU A 124 3.85 -15.74 7.42
C LEU A 124 4.64 -15.88 8.73
N THR A 125 4.01 -15.63 9.89
CA THR A 125 4.62 -15.91 11.20
C THR A 125 4.91 -17.40 11.39
N ALA A 126 4.08 -18.28 10.82
CA ALA A 126 4.31 -19.73 10.88
C ALA A 126 5.59 -20.18 10.15
N VAL A 127 6.11 -19.35 9.25
CA VAL A 127 7.41 -19.53 8.56
C VAL A 127 8.49 -18.55 9.03
N GLY A 128 8.26 -17.85 10.15
CA GLY A 128 9.26 -17.00 10.81
C GLY A 128 9.29 -15.53 10.39
N ILE A 129 8.34 -15.07 9.55
CA ILE A 129 8.22 -13.65 9.18
C ILE A 129 7.11 -13.05 10.04
N GLY A 130 7.47 -12.24 11.04
CA GLY A 130 6.51 -11.65 12.00
C GLY A 130 5.96 -10.29 11.60
N ALA A 131 6.67 -9.56 10.73
CA ALA A 131 6.23 -8.27 10.23
C ALA A 131 6.92 -7.91 8.91
N ILE A 132 6.27 -7.06 8.12
CA ILE A 132 6.80 -6.50 6.88
C ILE A 132 6.98 -4.99 7.09
N PRO A 133 8.19 -4.43 6.94
CA PRO A 133 8.39 -2.98 6.95
C PRO A 133 7.75 -2.36 5.70
N VAL A 134 7.12 -1.21 5.87
CA VAL A 134 6.48 -0.43 4.81
C VAL A 134 7.08 0.97 4.83
N THR A 135 7.51 1.44 3.67
CA THR A 135 8.02 2.80 3.50
C THR A 135 7.32 3.44 2.32
N ALA A 136 6.75 4.63 2.51
CA ALA A 136 6.07 5.36 1.47
C ALA A 136 6.55 6.80 1.41
N THR A 137 6.80 7.30 0.19
CA THR A 137 7.23 8.67 -0.04
C THR A 137 6.23 9.38 -0.94
N ALA A 138 5.89 10.62 -0.62
CA ALA A 138 5.03 11.47 -1.45
C ALA A 138 5.56 12.90 -1.50
N THR A 139 5.28 13.58 -2.61
CA THR A 139 5.71 14.94 -2.87
C THR A 139 4.52 15.80 -3.26
N ALA A 140 4.47 17.04 -2.77
CA ALA A 140 3.42 18.01 -3.10
C ALA A 140 4.02 19.40 -3.31
N GLY A 141 3.57 20.11 -4.35
CA GLY A 141 3.94 21.49 -4.64
C GLY A 141 2.78 22.45 -4.43
N PRO A 142 3.01 23.77 -4.55
CA PRO A 142 1.95 24.76 -4.45
C PRO A 142 1.09 24.67 -5.72
N ASP A 143 -0.24 24.63 -5.56
CA ASP A 143 -1.18 24.63 -6.68
C ASP A 143 -1.02 25.92 -7.51
N GLN A 144 -0.20 25.87 -8.55
CA GLN A 144 -0.23 26.89 -9.60
C GLN A 144 -1.42 26.57 -10.49
N GLY A 145 -2.52 27.32 -10.32
CA GLY A 145 -3.65 27.25 -11.24
C GLY A 145 -3.13 27.31 -12.68
N THR A 146 -3.37 26.26 -13.46
CA THR A 146 -2.91 26.09 -14.84
C THR A 146 -3.64 26.98 -15.85
N ASP A 147 -4.13 28.16 -15.44
CA ASP A 147 -4.90 29.09 -16.27
C ASP A 147 -4.08 30.30 -16.76
N LEU A 148 -2.85 30.07 -17.23
CA LEU A 148 -2.10 31.06 -18.03
C LEU A 148 -1.62 30.51 -19.38
N ALA A 149 -2.08 29.33 -19.78
CA ALA A 149 -1.86 28.79 -21.12
C ALA A 149 -2.92 29.28 -22.12
N ALA A 150 -3.03 30.60 -22.31
CA ALA A 150 -3.25 31.26 -23.60
C ALA A 150 -3.32 32.79 -23.39
N PRO A 151 -2.34 33.59 -23.84
CA PRO A 151 -2.58 35.02 -24.04
C PRO A 151 -3.72 35.19 -25.07
N PRO A 152 -4.64 36.15 -24.90
CA PRO A 152 -5.61 36.46 -25.94
C PRO A 152 -4.85 36.77 -27.22
N ALA A 153 -5.11 36.00 -28.29
CA ALA A 153 -4.59 36.32 -29.61
C ALA A 153 -4.96 37.78 -29.90
N ALA A 154 -3.93 38.61 -30.11
CA ALA A 154 -4.11 40.00 -30.48
C ALA A 154 -5.02 40.07 -31.74
N PRO A 155 -5.88 41.10 -31.86
CA PRO A 155 -6.67 41.28 -33.06
C PRO A 155 -5.71 41.37 -34.25
N SER A 156 -5.93 40.52 -35.25
CA SER A 156 -5.22 40.59 -36.52
C SER A 156 -5.41 41.99 -37.10
N THR A 157 -4.38 42.82 -36.98
CA THR A 157 -4.21 44.00 -37.82
C THR A 157 -3.95 43.48 -39.23
N GLU A 158 -5.02 43.14 -39.95
CA GLU A 158 -5.00 43.10 -41.40
C GLU A 158 -4.61 44.51 -41.85
N GLY A 159 -3.34 44.61 -42.28
CA GLY A 159 -2.74 45.81 -42.80
C GLY A 159 -3.46 46.24 -44.07
N ASN A 160 -4.19 47.34 -43.96
CA ASN A 160 -4.63 48.14 -45.08
C ASN A 160 -3.43 48.95 -45.63
N GLY A 161 -3.12 48.72 -46.91
CA GLY A 161 -2.57 49.71 -47.84
C GLY A 161 -1.09 49.58 -48.21
N PRO A 162 -0.64 50.27 -49.29
CA PRO A 162 -1.39 51.15 -50.19
C PRO A 162 -1.93 50.48 -51.46
#